data_AF-A0A497MCN2-F1
#
_entry.id   AF-A0A497MCN2-F1
#
_cell.length_a   1.000
_cell.length_b   1.000
_cell.length_c   1.000
_cell.angle_alpha   90.00
_cell.angle_beta   90.00
_cell.angle_gamma   90.00
#
_symmetry.space_group_name_H-M   'P 1'
#
loop_
_entity.id
_entity.type
_entity.pdbx_description
1 polymer ?
#
loop_
_entity_poly.entity_id
_entity_poly.type
_entity_poly.pdbx_seq_one_letter_code
_entity_poly.pdbx_strand_id
1 'polypeptide(L)'
;MRVRIDELKSDFATIKGLEFSVGRVIEEEWEEPIGPTPFPSITDLREWDLKLLKRYKPFYMPFCDVCCLCTFGKCDLTGDKRGACGLNMPAQQSRIVLLACCIGAATHIGHARHLVDYLIEKFGRRTPINVGGTNVEVEAPVTRLVCGIRPRTLGDLEDVLDYLEEQLTHLLSATHTGQEGSNIDFESKVFHAGMIDQVGMEIADIAQISAYGFPRADPEAPLVELGFGVVD
;
A
#
# COMPACT_ATOMS: atom_id res chain seq x y z
N MET A 1 -5.89 22.78 3.21
CA MET A 1 -6.99 23.76 3.29
C MET A 1 -8.18 23.17 2.56
N ARG A 2 -9.32 22.99 3.25
CA ARG A 2 -10.56 22.47 2.65
C ARG A 2 -11.50 23.65 2.41
N VAL A 3 -11.95 23.82 1.18
CA VAL A 3 -12.93 24.85 0.80
C VAL A 3 -14.12 24.15 0.20
N ARG A 4 -15.27 24.26 0.87
CA ARG A 4 -16.53 23.72 0.37
C ARG A 4 -17.31 24.82 -0.35
N ILE A 5 -17.78 24.53 -1.55
CA ILE A 5 -18.67 25.40 -2.34
C ILE A 5 -19.94 24.60 -2.63
N ASP A 6 -21.04 25.00 -1.99
CA ASP A 6 -22.31 24.26 -2.09
C ASP A 6 -22.91 24.30 -3.50
N GLU A 7 -22.75 25.41 -4.22
CA GLU A 7 -23.23 25.58 -5.59
C GLU A 7 -22.35 26.56 -6.37
N LEU A 8 -21.75 26.09 -7.48
CA LEU A 8 -21.02 26.91 -8.45
C LEU A 8 -21.86 27.02 -9.72
N LYS A 9 -22.36 28.22 -10.00
CA LYS A 9 -23.06 28.55 -11.26
C LYS A 9 -22.12 29.26 -12.21
N SER A 10 -21.97 28.70 -13.41
CA SER A 10 -21.34 29.34 -14.56
C SER A 10 -22.33 29.39 -15.72
N ASP A 11 -22.05 30.23 -16.71
CA ASP A 11 -22.87 30.40 -17.91
C ASP A 11 -23.03 29.10 -18.74
N PHE A 12 -22.23 28.07 -18.45
CA PHE A 12 -22.21 26.79 -19.17
C PHE A 12 -22.64 25.58 -18.33
N ALA A 13 -22.58 25.66 -16.99
CA ALA A 13 -22.91 24.56 -16.10
C ALA A 13 -23.21 25.03 -14.67
N THR A 14 -24.11 24.31 -13.99
CA THR A 14 -24.32 24.39 -12.54
C THR A 14 -23.71 23.15 -11.91
N ILE A 15 -22.71 23.32 -11.06
CA ILE A 15 -22.03 22.26 -10.32
C ILE A 15 -22.44 22.39 -8.85
N LYS A 16 -22.92 21.31 -8.24
CA LYS A 16 -23.34 21.27 -6.82
C LYS A 16 -22.36 20.42 -6.01
N GLY A 17 -22.11 20.79 -4.76
CA GLY A 17 -21.29 19.99 -3.84
C GLY A 17 -19.80 19.93 -4.20
N LEU A 18 -19.21 21.08 -4.54
CA LEU A 18 -17.82 21.14 -4.96
C LEU A 18 -16.92 21.31 -3.73
N GLU A 19 -16.18 20.27 -3.34
CA GLU A 19 -15.17 20.34 -2.27
C GLU A 19 -13.76 20.43 -2.87
N PHE A 20 -13.06 21.52 -2.55
CA PHE A 20 -11.64 21.70 -2.88
C PHE A 20 -10.78 21.30 -1.70
N SER A 21 -10.04 20.21 -1.88
CA SER A 21 -8.81 19.91 -1.15
C SER A 21 -7.64 20.33 -2.05
N VAL A 22 -6.61 20.97 -1.49
CA VAL A 22 -5.40 21.34 -2.26
C VAL A 22 -4.93 20.12 -3.07
N GLY A 23 -5.12 20.16 -4.40
CA GLY A 23 -4.74 19.12 -5.36
C GLY A 23 -5.85 18.23 -5.95
N ARG A 24 -7.08 18.17 -5.42
CA ARG A 24 -8.13 17.25 -5.93
C ARG A 24 -9.54 17.83 -5.87
N VAL A 25 -10.32 17.56 -6.93
CA VAL A 25 -11.78 17.77 -7.01
C VAL A 25 -12.43 16.41 -6.75
N ILE A 26 -13.24 16.32 -5.70
CA ILE A 26 -14.06 15.13 -5.40
C ILE A 26 -15.49 15.49 -5.81
N GLU A 27 -16.11 14.73 -6.73
CA GLU A 27 -17.53 14.90 -7.03
C GLU A 27 -18.37 14.25 -5.91
N GLU A 28 -19.10 15.08 -5.15
CA GLU A 28 -20.00 14.66 -4.05
C GLU A 28 -21.29 13.99 -4.58
N GLU A 29 -21.36 12.65 -4.58
CA GLU A 29 -22.56 11.85 -4.30
C GLU A 29 -22.16 10.55 -3.57
N TRP A 30 -21.91 10.63 -2.25
CA TRP A 30 -21.45 9.47 -1.45
C TRP A 30 -22.22 9.44 -0.13
N GLU A 31 -22.88 8.31 0.18
CA GLU A 31 -23.54 8.11 1.47
C GLU A 31 -22.55 7.79 2.60
N GLU A 32 -21.43 7.13 2.28
CA GLU A 32 -20.40 6.77 3.26
C GLU A 32 -19.37 7.90 3.43
N PRO A 33 -19.14 8.39 4.66
CA PRO A 33 -18.13 9.40 4.91
C PRO A 33 -16.71 8.80 4.80
N ILE A 34 -15.78 9.61 4.29
CA ILE A 34 -14.35 9.25 4.27
C ILE A 34 -13.87 9.06 5.72
N GLY A 35 -13.08 8.00 5.94
CA GLY A 35 -12.45 7.73 7.23
C GLY A 35 -11.47 8.83 7.68
N PRO A 36 -10.95 8.74 8.92
CA PRO A 36 -10.13 9.81 9.50
C PRO A 36 -8.74 9.96 8.87
N THR A 37 -8.22 8.91 8.21
CA THR A 37 -6.83 8.83 7.75
C THR A 37 -6.72 8.32 6.31
N PRO A 38 -7.26 9.04 5.30
CA PRO A 38 -7.04 8.71 3.89
C PRO A 38 -5.59 9.01 3.49
N PHE A 39 -4.98 8.15 2.69
CA PHE A 39 -3.57 8.24 2.29
C PHE A 39 -2.63 8.41 3.50
N PRO A 40 -2.67 7.50 4.49
CA PRO A 40 -1.91 7.67 5.72
C PRO A 40 -0.41 7.69 5.42
N SER A 41 0.32 8.56 6.10
CA SER A 41 1.78 8.51 6.18
C SER A 41 2.24 7.35 7.08
N ILE A 42 3.54 7.05 7.05
CA ILE A 42 4.19 6.06 7.91
C ILE A 42 4.01 6.30 9.43
N THR A 43 3.45 7.44 9.86
CA THR A 43 3.20 7.75 11.28
C THR A 43 1.73 7.79 11.67
N ASP A 44 0.79 7.87 10.72
CA ASP A 44 -0.60 8.22 11.04
C ASP A 44 -1.34 7.09 11.77
N LEU A 45 -0.99 5.83 11.48
CA LEU A 45 -1.58 4.66 12.12
C LEU A 45 -0.82 4.17 13.36
N ARG A 46 0.28 4.86 13.72
CA ARG A 46 1.18 4.45 14.80
C ARG A 46 0.46 4.21 16.12
N GLU A 47 -0.51 5.06 16.48
CA GLU A 47 -1.25 4.87 17.73
C GLU A 47 -2.02 3.55 17.75
N TRP A 48 -2.63 3.18 16.63
CA TRP A 48 -3.32 1.91 16.47
C TRP A 48 -2.35 0.73 16.51
N ASP A 49 -1.23 0.84 15.78
CA ASP A 49 -0.18 -0.19 15.76
C ASP A 49 0.36 -0.47 17.16
N LEU A 50 0.63 0.58 17.95
CA LEU A 50 1.08 0.44 19.33
C LEU A 50 0.05 -0.24 20.23
N LYS A 51 -1.25 -0.04 19.99
CA LYS A 51 -2.30 -0.78 20.72
C LYS A 51 -2.22 -2.28 20.40
N LEU A 52 -1.98 -2.63 19.13
CA LEU A 52 -1.80 -4.02 18.71
C LEU A 52 -0.53 -4.63 19.32
N LEU A 53 0.61 -3.95 19.20
CA LEU A 53 1.92 -4.42 19.69
C LEU A 53 1.98 -4.52 21.22
N LYS A 54 1.16 -3.73 21.94
CA LYS A 54 1.00 -3.87 23.38
C LYS A 54 0.33 -5.19 23.77
N ARG A 55 -0.65 -5.65 22.97
CA ARG A 55 -1.38 -6.91 23.20
C ARG A 55 -0.59 -8.10 22.65
N TYR A 56 -0.14 -8.00 21.40
CA TYR A 56 0.63 -8.99 20.67
C TYR A 56 2.09 -8.57 20.63
N LYS A 57 2.81 -8.88 21.70
CA LYS A 57 4.20 -8.44 21.86
C LYS A 57 5.09 -9.11 20.81
N PRO A 58 5.94 -8.33 20.11
CA PRO A 58 6.97 -8.89 19.25
C PRO A 58 7.88 -9.85 20.01
N PHE A 59 8.26 -10.93 19.33
CA PHE A 59 9.22 -11.89 19.84
C PHE A 59 10.45 -11.91 18.93
N TYR A 60 11.61 -11.59 19.52
CA TYR A 60 12.85 -11.40 18.80
C TYR A 60 13.75 -12.63 18.95
N MET A 61 13.81 -13.44 17.90
CA MET A 61 14.71 -14.59 17.79
C MET A 61 15.73 -14.34 16.65
N PRO A 62 16.92 -13.80 16.94
CA PRO A 62 17.87 -13.41 15.91
C PRO A 62 18.43 -14.65 15.19
N PHE A 63 18.51 -14.60 13.87
CA PHE A 63 19.20 -15.60 13.05
C PHE A 63 20.73 -15.39 13.02
N CYS A 64 21.18 -14.20 13.39
CA CYS A 64 22.56 -13.76 13.36
C CYS A 64 22.81 -12.75 14.49
N ASP A 65 23.89 -12.94 15.25
CA ASP A 65 24.20 -12.10 16.40
C ASP A 65 24.97 -10.81 16.06
N VAL A 66 25.21 -10.55 14.77
CA VAL A 66 25.98 -9.38 14.31
C VAL A 66 25.20 -8.50 13.33
N CYS A 67 25.44 -7.19 13.40
CA CYS A 67 25.00 -6.24 12.40
C CYS A 67 26.14 -5.89 11.43
N CYS A 68 25.87 -5.97 10.13
CA CYS A 68 26.85 -5.71 9.07
C CYS A 68 26.33 -4.76 7.97
N LEU A 69 25.38 -3.87 8.29
CA LEU A 69 24.72 -3.01 7.31
C LEU A 69 25.47 -1.72 6.95
N CYS A 70 26.64 -1.46 7.52
CA CYS A 70 27.44 -0.27 7.20
C CYS A 70 28.93 -0.47 7.54
N THR A 71 29.75 0.51 7.18
CA THR A 71 31.21 0.51 7.37
C THR A 71 31.67 0.72 8.81
N PHE A 72 30.78 1.10 9.73
CA PHE A 72 31.08 1.08 11.17
C PHE A 72 31.06 -0.34 11.75
N GLY A 73 30.37 -1.28 11.09
CA GLY A 73 30.32 -2.69 11.46
C GLY A 73 31.47 -3.52 10.85
N LYS A 74 31.59 -4.81 11.18
CA LYS A 74 30.61 -5.68 11.87
C LYS A 74 30.49 -5.40 13.38
N CYS A 75 29.27 -5.15 13.85
CA CYS A 75 28.96 -4.94 15.27
C CYS A 75 28.44 -6.23 15.92
N ASP A 76 29.04 -6.66 17.03
CA ASP A 76 28.54 -7.75 17.89
C ASP A 76 27.42 -7.24 18.80
N LEU A 77 26.22 -7.83 18.67
CA LEU A 77 25.01 -7.46 19.40
C LEU A 77 24.61 -8.50 20.46
N THR A 78 25.47 -9.48 20.76
CA THR A 78 25.23 -10.50 21.80
C THR A 78 25.01 -9.86 23.17
N GLY A 79 24.14 -10.46 23.99
CA GLY A 79 23.99 -10.07 25.40
C GLY A 79 23.55 -8.61 25.61
N ASP A 80 22.66 -8.11 24.75
CA ASP A 80 22.13 -6.73 24.77
C ASP A 80 23.18 -5.62 24.51
N LYS A 81 24.29 -5.98 23.85
CA LYS A 81 25.23 -5.00 23.30
C LYS A 81 24.55 -4.11 22.25
N ARG A 82 25.14 -2.94 22.06
CA ARG A 82 24.74 -1.98 21.03
C ARG A 82 25.81 -1.86 19.96
N GLY A 83 25.38 -1.74 18.72
CA GLY A 83 26.26 -1.42 17.61
C GLY A 83 26.77 0.03 17.70
N ALA A 84 27.72 0.37 16.83
CA ALA A 84 28.32 1.71 16.79
C ALA A 84 27.29 2.84 16.60
N CYS A 85 26.17 2.57 15.92
CA CYS A 85 25.06 3.51 15.75
C CYS A 85 24.02 3.50 16.89
N GLY A 86 24.21 2.68 17.93
CA GLY A 86 23.33 2.62 19.10
C GLY A 86 22.21 1.57 19.04
N LEU A 87 21.97 0.93 17.90
CA LEU A 87 20.97 -0.15 17.79
C LEU A 87 21.38 -1.37 18.62
N ASN A 88 20.43 -1.93 19.37
CA ASN A 88 20.55 -3.23 20.01
C ASN A 88 19.95 -4.35 19.14
N MET A 89 19.99 -5.59 19.64
CA MET A 89 19.52 -6.75 18.87
C MET A 89 18.04 -6.68 18.45
N PRO A 90 17.07 -6.37 19.34
CA PRO A 90 15.67 -6.23 18.94
C PRO A 90 15.45 -5.21 17.82
N ALA A 91 16.08 -4.03 17.92
CA ALA A 91 15.91 -2.99 16.91
C ALA A 91 16.57 -3.38 15.58
N GLN A 92 17.74 -4.03 15.62
CA GLN A 92 18.36 -4.58 14.42
C GLN A 92 17.49 -5.66 13.76
N GLN A 93 16.90 -6.56 14.54
CA GLN A 93 16.02 -7.59 14.01
C GLN A 93 14.76 -6.99 13.38
N SER A 94 14.11 -6.05 14.06
CA SER A 94 12.93 -5.34 13.55
C SER A 94 13.27 -4.61 12.24
N ARG A 95 14.46 -4.02 12.14
CA ARG A 95 14.96 -3.37 10.92
C ARG A 95 15.13 -4.34 9.76
N ILE A 96 15.64 -5.56 10.00
CA ILE A 96 15.74 -6.61 8.98
C ILE A 96 14.34 -7.07 8.54
N VAL A 97 13.39 -7.18 9.47
CA VAL A 97 12.00 -7.50 9.13
C VAL A 97 11.38 -6.40 8.27
N LEU A 98 11.56 -5.11 8.61
CA LEU A 98 11.10 -4.00 7.79
C LEU A 98 11.71 -4.05 6.38
N LEU A 99 13.01 -4.34 6.25
CA LEU A 99 13.65 -4.55 4.94
C LEU A 99 12.97 -5.67 4.15
N ALA A 100 12.69 -6.81 4.78
CA ALA A 100 12.00 -7.93 4.13
C ALA A 100 10.57 -7.54 3.68
N CYS A 101 9.82 -6.81 4.52
CA CYS A 101 8.50 -6.31 4.16
C CYS A 101 8.56 -5.29 3.02
N CYS A 102 9.56 -4.40 3.00
CA CYS A 102 9.76 -3.47 1.89
C CYS A 102 10.07 -4.22 0.58
N ILE A 103 10.83 -5.31 0.62
CA ILE A 103 11.09 -6.15 -0.57
C ILE A 103 9.79 -6.75 -1.10
N GLY A 104 8.93 -7.27 -0.22
CA GLY A 104 7.61 -7.80 -0.59
C GLY A 104 6.73 -6.73 -1.22
N ALA A 105 6.53 -5.61 -0.50
CA ALA A 105 5.75 -4.47 -0.98
C ALA A 105 6.26 -3.93 -2.32
N ALA A 106 7.58 -3.76 -2.48
CA ALA A 106 8.19 -3.32 -3.73
C ALA A 106 7.90 -4.27 -4.90
N THR A 107 7.82 -5.57 -4.63
CA THR A 107 7.51 -6.58 -5.67
C THR A 107 6.10 -6.38 -6.22
N HIS A 108 5.10 -6.30 -5.34
CA HIS A 108 3.71 -6.13 -5.77
C HIS A 108 3.42 -4.73 -6.31
N ILE A 109 3.96 -3.68 -5.70
CA ILE A 109 3.82 -2.30 -6.18
C ILE A 109 4.49 -2.14 -7.55
N GLY A 110 5.71 -2.65 -7.74
CA GLY A 110 6.42 -2.60 -9.02
C GLY A 110 5.70 -3.40 -10.12
N HIS A 111 5.15 -4.57 -9.78
CA HIS A 111 4.31 -5.35 -10.68
C HIS A 111 3.04 -4.56 -11.10
N ALA A 112 2.34 -3.97 -10.13
CA ALA A 112 1.15 -3.17 -10.35
C ALA A 112 1.44 -1.95 -11.23
N ARG A 113 2.52 -1.21 -10.95
CA ARG A 113 2.95 -0.06 -11.75
C ARG A 113 3.16 -0.42 -13.21
N HIS A 114 4.00 -1.43 -13.46
CA HIS A 114 4.30 -1.85 -14.83
C HIS A 114 3.03 -2.31 -15.56
N LEU A 115 2.18 -3.08 -14.88
CA LEU A 115 0.92 -3.57 -15.45
C LEU A 115 -0.04 -2.43 -15.80
N VAL A 116 -0.28 -1.50 -14.87
CA VAL A 116 -1.19 -0.37 -15.08
C VAL A 116 -0.70 0.52 -16.23
N ASP A 117 0.59 0.90 -16.24
CA ASP A 117 1.16 1.73 -17.31
C ASP A 117 0.97 1.06 -18.68
N TYR A 118 1.29 -0.24 -18.79
CA TYR A 118 1.12 -1.01 -20.03
C TYR A 118 -0.34 -1.12 -20.47
N LEU A 119 -1.26 -1.39 -19.54
CA LEU A 119 -2.68 -1.51 -19.84
C LEU A 119 -3.28 -0.17 -20.27
N ILE A 120 -2.81 0.94 -19.68
CA ILE A 120 -3.20 2.29 -20.09
C ILE A 120 -2.69 2.62 -21.49
N GLU A 121 -1.45 2.27 -21.82
CA GLU A 121 -0.93 2.43 -23.17
C GLU A 121 -1.76 1.65 -24.19
N LYS A 122 -2.12 0.41 -23.84
CA LYS A 122 -2.79 -0.54 -24.76
C LYS A 122 -4.29 -0.29 -24.93
N PHE A 123 -5.01 -0.01 -23.84
CA PHE A 123 -6.47 0.08 -23.82
C PHE A 123 -6.98 1.50 -23.55
N GLY A 124 -6.11 2.41 -23.11
CA GLY A 124 -6.41 3.80 -22.83
C GLY A 124 -6.68 4.06 -21.35
N ARG A 125 -6.27 5.24 -20.88
CA ARG A 125 -6.40 5.68 -19.48
C ARG A 125 -7.84 5.62 -18.94
N ARG A 126 -8.84 5.84 -19.80
CA ARG A 126 -10.27 5.83 -19.46
C ARG A 126 -10.91 4.44 -19.49
N THR A 127 -10.13 3.37 -19.67
CA THR A 127 -10.64 2.00 -19.60
C THR A 127 -11.29 1.79 -18.23
N PRO A 128 -12.59 1.40 -18.17
CA PRO A 128 -13.27 1.22 -16.91
C PRO A 128 -12.74 0.00 -16.16
N ILE A 129 -12.64 0.11 -14.83
CA ILE A 129 -12.37 -1.07 -14.01
C ILE A 129 -13.66 -1.91 -13.88
N ASN A 130 -13.52 -3.23 -13.90
CA ASN A 130 -14.62 -4.18 -13.79
C ASN A 130 -14.14 -5.52 -13.24
N VAL A 131 -14.33 -5.73 -11.93
CA VAL A 131 -13.97 -6.97 -11.24
C VAL A 131 -15.15 -7.94 -11.03
N GLY A 132 -16.37 -7.53 -11.37
CA GLY A 132 -17.59 -8.32 -11.12
C GLY A 132 -18.90 -7.66 -11.54
N GLY A 133 -18.84 -6.58 -12.32
CA GLY A 133 -20.01 -5.84 -12.81
C GLY A 133 -20.93 -5.39 -11.68
N THR A 134 -22.23 -5.63 -11.86
CA THR A 134 -23.27 -5.30 -10.86
C THR A 134 -23.32 -6.28 -9.68
N ASN A 135 -22.57 -7.39 -9.72
CA ASN A 135 -22.54 -8.38 -8.64
C ASN A 135 -21.57 -8.00 -7.52
N VAL A 136 -20.75 -6.96 -7.74
CA VAL A 136 -19.76 -6.47 -6.76
C VAL A 136 -20.06 -5.01 -6.44
N GLU A 137 -20.54 -4.77 -5.22
CA GLU A 137 -20.87 -3.42 -4.73
C GLU A 137 -19.63 -2.63 -4.31
N VAL A 138 -18.59 -3.33 -3.86
CA VAL A 138 -17.31 -2.77 -3.41
C VAL A 138 -16.19 -3.39 -4.23
N GLU A 139 -15.78 -2.66 -5.26
CA GLU A 139 -14.87 -3.09 -6.32
C GLU A 139 -13.38 -3.04 -5.93
N ALA A 140 -13.03 -2.17 -4.98
CA ALA A 140 -11.66 -1.93 -4.54
C ALA A 140 -11.64 -1.67 -3.02
N PRO A 141 -12.04 -2.64 -2.18
CA PRO A 141 -12.24 -2.43 -0.74
C PRO A 141 -10.99 -1.91 -0.02
N VAL A 142 -9.80 -2.42 -0.32
CA VAL A 142 -8.55 -2.03 0.35
C VAL A 142 -8.16 -0.61 -0.06
N THR A 143 -8.19 -0.31 -1.36
CA THR A 143 -7.92 1.02 -1.91
C THR A 143 -8.90 2.05 -1.39
N ARG A 144 -10.21 1.72 -1.36
CA ARG A 144 -11.25 2.59 -0.79
C ARG A 144 -11.01 2.88 0.67
N LEU A 145 -10.63 1.87 1.47
CA LEU A 145 -10.37 2.03 2.89
C LEU A 145 -9.12 2.88 3.16
N VAL A 146 -8.01 2.59 2.48
CA VAL A 146 -6.71 3.22 2.75
C VAL A 146 -6.63 4.61 2.13
N CYS A 147 -7.11 4.78 0.91
CA CYS A 147 -6.96 6.01 0.13
C CYS A 147 -8.22 6.89 0.18
N GLY A 148 -9.38 6.35 0.58
CA GLY A 148 -10.63 7.11 0.56
C GLY A 148 -11.09 7.48 -0.86
N ILE A 149 -10.62 6.76 -1.89
CA ILE A 149 -11.01 6.97 -3.28
C ILE A 149 -11.78 5.76 -3.81
N ARG A 150 -12.68 5.99 -4.78
CA ARG A 150 -13.39 4.94 -5.50
C ARG A 150 -12.93 4.96 -6.95
N PRO A 151 -11.94 4.14 -7.31
CA PRO A 151 -11.42 4.13 -8.67
C PRO A 151 -12.51 3.68 -9.65
N ARG A 152 -12.58 4.29 -10.84
CA ARG A 152 -13.53 3.92 -11.89
C ARG A 152 -12.83 3.52 -13.18
N THR A 153 -11.61 3.99 -13.38
CA THR A 153 -10.79 3.76 -14.56
C THR A 153 -9.38 3.34 -14.20
N LEU A 154 -8.64 2.77 -15.15
CA LEU A 154 -7.22 2.46 -14.96
C LEU A 154 -6.42 3.70 -14.53
N GLY A 155 -6.75 4.87 -15.07
CA GLY A 155 -6.07 6.12 -14.73
C GLY A 155 -6.25 6.59 -13.29
N ASP A 156 -7.27 6.11 -12.58
CA ASP A 156 -7.46 6.42 -11.16
C ASP A 156 -6.53 5.59 -10.27
N LEU A 157 -5.97 4.49 -10.80
CA LEU A 157 -5.07 3.60 -10.09
C LEU A 157 -3.63 4.17 -10.03
N GLU A 158 -3.22 4.95 -11.02
CA GLU A 158 -1.91 5.62 -11.05
C GLU A 158 -1.70 6.53 -9.84
N ASP A 159 -2.74 7.32 -9.52
CA ASP A 159 -2.79 8.23 -8.37
C ASP A 159 -2.57 7.51 -7.02
N VAL A 160 -2.98 6.24 -6.93
CA VAL A 160 -2.75 5.41 -5.74
C VAL A 160 -1.35 4.85 -5.76
N LEU A 161 -0.89 4.35 -6.90
CA LEU A 161 0.47 3.82 -7.06
C LEU A 161 1.53 4.86 -6.73
N ASP A 162 1.34 6.13 -7.11
CA ASP A 162 2.24 7.23 -6.76
C ASP A 162 2.39 7.35 -5.22
N TYR A 163 1.29 7.24 -4.48
CA TYR A 163 1.30 7.22 -3.02
C TYR A 163 2.04 5.99 -2.47
N LEU A 164 1.78 4.79 -3.01
CA LEU A 164 2.44 3.57 -2.53
C LEU A 164 3.96 3.63 -2.75
N GLU A 165 4.41 4.15 -3.89
CA GLU A 165 5.82 4.34 -4.23
C GLU A 165 6.49 5.37 -3.33
N GLU A 166 5.79 6.45 -2.97
CA GLU A 166 6.23 7.44 -1.98
C GLU A 166 6.39 6.80 -0.59
N GLN A 167 5.37 6.08 -0.09
CA GLN A 167 5.42 5.45 1.23
C GLN A 167 6.51 4.37 1.29
N LEU A 168 6.66 3.56 0.24
CA LEU A 168 7.74 2.58 0.14
C LEU A 168 9.12 3.24 0.25
N THR A 169 9.31 4.40 -0.39
CA THR A 169 10.55 5.19 -0.30
C THR A 169 10.80 5.64 1.13
N HIS A 170 9.78 6.14 1.83
CA HIS A 170 9.90 6.53 3.24
C HIS A 170 10.25 5.35 4.15
N LEU A 171 9.60 4.19 3.97
CA LEU A 171 9.89 2.98 4.75
C LEU A 171 11.32 2.49 4.53
N LEU A 172 11.76 2.40 3.27
CA LEU A 172 13.11 1.97 2.93
C LEU A 172 14.15 2.93 3.51
N SER A 173 13.88 4.24 3.47
CA SER A 173 14.78 5.24 4.05
C SER A 173 14.99 5.03 5.56
N ALA A 174 13.94 4.63 6.30
CA ALA A 174 14.01 4.38 7.74
C ALA A 174 14.92 3.18 8.11
N THR A 175 15.25 2.32 7.15
CA THR A 175 16.15 1.17 7.36
C THR A 175 17.64 1.54 7.29
N HIS A 176 17.96 2.74 6.79
CA HIS A 176 19.34 3.19 6.71
C HIS A 176 19.97 3.35 8.10
N THR A 177 21.29 3.23 8.17
CA THR A 177 22.04 3.44 9.42
C THR A 177 21.80 4.86 9.96
N GLY A 178 21.50 4.96 11.26
CA GLY A 178 21.29 6.23 11.95
C GLY A 178 19.89 6.82 11.81
N GLN A 179 18.92 6.05 11.32
CA GLN A 179 17.52 6.46 11.20
C GLN A 179 16.71 6.00 12.41
N GLU A 180 15.74 5.09 12.25
CA GLU A 180 14.92 4.60 13.35
C GLU A 180 15.76 3.80 14.36
N GLY A 181 15.51 4.05 15.65
CA GLY A 181 16.23 3.45 16.79
C GLY A 181 15.36 2.56 17.68
N SER A 182 14.03 2.68 17.55
CA SER A 182 13.05 1.96 18.35
C SER A 182 12.58 0.72 17.61
N ASN A 183 12.75 -0.45 18.24
CA ASN A 183 12.25 -1.72 17.70
C ASN A 183 10.73 -1.68 17.50
N ILE A 184 9.99 -1.08 18.43
CA ILE A 184 8.53 -0.99 18.34
C ILE A 184 8.09 -0.05 17.20
N ASP A 185 8.83 1.01 16.92
CA ASP A 185 8.53 1.91 15.80
C ASP A 185 8.95 1.32 14.45
N PHE A 186 9.90 0.39 14.42
CA PHE A 186 10.11 -0.47 13.25
C PHE A 186 8.92 -1.40 13.02
N GLU A 187 8.35 -2.02 14.05
CA GLU A 187 7.18 -2.91 13.89
C GLU A 187 5.92 -2.15 13.39
N SER A 188 5.70 -0.92 13.86
CA SER A 188 4.62 -0.08 13.30
C SER A 188 4.84 0.21 11.81
N LYS A 189 6.09 0.48 11.39
CA LYS A 189 6.45 0.62 9.98
C LYS A 189 6.29 -0.69 9.20
N VAL A 190 6.49 -1.85 9.83
CA VAL A 190 6.20 -3.16 9.23
C VAL A 190 4.72 -3.32 8.96
N PHE A 191 3.83 -2.92 9.87
CA PHE A 191 2.38 -2.91 9.62
C PHE A 191 2.02 -1.96 8.48
N HIS A 192 2.63 -0.77 8.42
CA HIS A 192 2.42 0.15 7.30
C HIS A 192 2.87 -0.45 5.97
N ALA A 193 4.03 -1.12 5.93
CA ALA A 193 4.52 -1.83 4.75
C ALA A 193 3.52 -2.91 4.27
N GLY A 194 2.98 -3.70 5.19
CA GLY A 194 1.96 -4.70 4.87
C GLY A 194 0.63 -4.10 4.38
N MET A 195 0.25 -2.93 4.90
CA MET A 195 -0.94 -2.21 4.42
C MET A 195 -0.77 -1.76 2.97
N ILE A 196 0.33 -1.08 2.62
CA ILE A 196 0.57 -0.62 1.25
C ILE A 196 0.80 -1.80 0.28
N ASP A 197 1.34 -2.91 0.77
CA ASP A 197 1.49 -4.15 0.00
C ASP A 197 0.13 -4.69 -0.45
N GLN A 198 -0.86 -4.73 0.45
CA GLN A 198 -2.22 -5.15 0.08
C GLN A 198 -2.88 -4.22 -0.95
N VAL A 199 -2.67 -2.90 -0.83
CA VAL A 199 -3.18 -1.96 -1.84
C VAL A 199 -2.52 -2.23 -3.19
N GLY A 200 -1.20 -2.46 -3.23
CA GLY A 200 -0.47 -2.78 -4.46
C GLY A 200 -0.98 -4.07 -5.13
N MET A 201 -1.21 -5.13 -4.35
CA MET A 201 -1.79 -6.39 -4.86
C MET A 201 -3.21 -6.18 -5.42
N GLU A 202 -4.07 -5.44 -4.70
CA GLU A 202 -5.43 -5.17 -5.15
C GLU A 202 -5.44 -4.39 -6.47
N ILE A 203 -4.59 -3.36 -6.61
CA ILE A 203 -4.47 -2.58 -7.85
C ILE A 203 -4.07 -3.46 -9.04
N ALA A 204 -3.06 -4.30 -8.86
CA ALA A 204 -2.60 -5.20 -9.93
C ALA A 204 -3.74 -6.10 -10.39
N ASP A 205 -4.47 -6.71 -9.44
CA ASP A 205 -5.53 -7.66 -9.75
C ASP A 205 -6.74 -6.99 -10.40
N ILE A 206 -7.17 -5.84 -9.88
CA ILE A 206 -8.22 -5.02 -10.50
C ILE A 206 -7.85 -4.71 -11.96
N ALA A 207 -6.62 -4.26 -12.21
CA ALA A 207 -6.21 -3.83 -13.54
C ALA A 207 -6.22 -5.01 -14.55
N GLN A 208 -5.62 -6.15 -14.21
CA GLN A 208 -5.61 -7.32 -15.11
C GLN A 208 -6.99 -7.94 -15.30
N ILE A 209 -7.81 -8.06 -14.25
CA ILE A 209 -9.17 -8.60 -14.37
C ILE A 209 -10.01 -7.72 -15.30
N SER A 210 -9.87 -6.41 -15.16
CA SER A 210 -10.62 -5.45 -15.96
C SER A 210 -10.21 -5.50 -17.44
N ALA A 211 -8.92 -5.52 -17.73
CA ALA A 211 -8.39 -5.32 -19.08
C ALA A 211 -8.14 -6.62 -19.88
N TYR A 212 -7.72 -7.70 -19.23
CA TYR A 212 -7.44 -8.98 -19.91
C TYR A 212 -8.62 -9.93 -19.99
N GLY A 213 -9.76 -9.56 -19.40
CA GLY A 213 -10.97 -10.40 -19.45
C GLY A 213 -10.84 -11.68 -18.62
N PHE A 214 -10.15 -11.61 -17.47
CA PHE A 214 -10.17 -12.71 -16.51
C PHE A 214 -11.59 -12.92 -15.96
N PRO A 215 -11.88 -14.09 -15.36
CA PRO A 215 -13.14 -14.31 -14.66
C PRO A 215 -13.44 -13.21 -13.64
N ARG A 216 -14.68 -12.71 -13.63
CA ARG A 216 -15.10 -11.53 -12.85
C ARG A 216 -16.09 -11.94 -11.78
N ALA A 217 -15.60 -12.22 -10.57
CA ALA A 217 -16.40 -12.75 -9.47
C ALA A 217 -17.30 -13.93 -9.91
N ASP A 218 -16.78 -14.78 -10.78
CA ASP A 218 -17.52 -15.86 -11.43
C ASP A 218 -17.47 -17.13 -10.55
N PRO A 219 -18.60 -17.59 -9.98
CA PRO A 219 -18.64 -18.82 -9.19
C PRO A 219 -18.36 -20.07 -10.03
N GLU A 220 -18.49 -19.99 -11.35
CA GLU A 220 -18.30 -21.10 -12.30
C GLU A 220 -17.03 -20.91 -13.15
N ALA A 221 -16.01 -20.23 -12.61
CA ALA A 221 -14.72 -20.08 -13.28
C ALA A 221 -14.17 -21.45 -13.75
N PRO A 222 -13.67 -21.55 -14.98
CA PRO A 222 -13.36 -22.84 -15.60
C PRO A 222 -12.23 -23.58 -14.87
N LEU A 223 -12.36 -24.91 -14.78
CA LEU A 223 -11.27 -25.78 -14.34
C LEU A 223 -10.16 -25.79 -15.39
N VAL A 224 -8.92 -25.73 -14.93
CA VAL A 224 -7.72 -25.83 -15.78
C VAL A 224 -6.90 -27.03 -15.30
N GLU A 225 -6.41 -27.83 -16.25
CA GLU A 225 -5.53 -28.96 -15.93
C GLU A 225 -4.16 -28.45 -15.45
N LEU A 226 -3.62 -29.06 -14.40
CA LEU A 226 -2.38 -28.62 -13.75
C LEU A 226 -1.46 -29.81 -13.43
N GLY A 227 -0.18 -29.62 -13.68
CA GLY A 227 0.88 -30.59 -13.37
C GLY A 227 1.59 -31.13 -14.61
N PHE A 228 2.76 -31.75 -14.45
CA PHE A 228 3.60 -32.17 -15.59
C PHE A 228 2.94 -33.17 -16.55
N GLY A 229 1.92 -33.90 -16.12
CA GLY A 229 1.24 -34.90 -16.94
C GLY A 229 0.25 -34.37 -17.98
N VAL A 230 0.06 -33.04 -18.06
CA VAL A 230 -0.92 -32.40 -18.97
C VAL A 230 -0.30 -31.93 -20.29
N VAL A 231 1.01 -32.11 -20.47
CA VAL A 231 1.75 -31.68 -21.68
C VAL A 231 1.82 -32.84 -22.68
N ASP A 232 1.37 -32.60 -23.91
CA ASP A 232 1.47 -33.51 -25.07
C ASP A 232 2.87 -33.56 -25.69
#